data_AF-A0A4S8LT28-F1
#
_entry.id   AF-A0A4S8LT28-F1
#
_cell.length_a   1.000
_cell.length_b   1.000
_cell.length_c   1.000
_cell.angle_alpha   90.00
_cell.angle_beta   90.00
_cell.angle_gamma   90.00
#
_symmetry.space_group_name_H-M   'P 1'
#
loop_
_entity.id
_entity.type
_entity.pdbx_description
1 polymer ?
#
loop_
_entity_poly.entity_id
_entity_poly.type
_entity_poly.pdbx_seq_one_letter_code
_entity_poly.pdbx_strand_id
1 'polypeptide(L)'
;DSDSLPPVSPRLHYAISDDSSTYKSVPLFMEENIRDPSVKDFYRKLKEHLYSRLSGKIEGEEISLSQRGLIDLRHDRIYFHKVLQVNYTTYDMRRSQDSINPRTHSDIIVRSSDPDTPYWYARVLGIFHADVKYGKQPYRQMDFLWVRWFVNDACQDKFDLRKRKLPRVHFIDALDDCAFGFVDPNNVIRAAHLIPAFHFGRTKSYMGQSVLGRRESDGNEDWVKFYVGV
;
A
#
# COMPACT_ATOMS: atom_id res chain seq x y z
N ASP A 1 -2.49 -18.29 -13.61
CA ASP A 1 -3.22 -19.13 -12.65
C ASP A 1 -3.78 -18.30 -11.51
N SER A 2 -5.09 -18.11 -11.54
CA SER A 2 -5.88 -17.34 -10.59
C SER A 2 -6.22 -18.23 -9.39
N ASP A 3 -5.41 -18.15 -8.33
CA ASP A 3 -5.83 -18.64 -7.02
C ASP A 3 -6.92 -17.70 -6.50
N SER A 4 -8.18 -17.97 -6.83
CA SER A 4 -9.31 -17.28 -6.23
C SER A 4 -9.43 -17.77 -4.79
N LEU A 5 -9.00 -16.94 -3.84
CA LEU A 5 -9.22 -17.19 -2.42
C LEU A 5 -10.73 -17.38 -2.17
N PRO A 6 -11.14 -18.41 -1.41
CA PRO A 6 -12.54 -18.63 -1.10
C PRO A 6 -13.11 -17.40 -0.36
N PRO A 7 -14.42 -17.11 -0.49
CA PRO A 7 -15.03 -15.96 0.17
C PRO A 7 -14.78 -15.99 1.68
N VAL A 8 -14.11 -14.95 2.17
CA VAL A 8 -13.75 -14.82 3.59
C VAL A 8 -14.98 -14.57 4.45
N SER A 9 -14.96 -15.10 5.68
CA SER A 9 -15.98 -14.82 6.69
C SER A 9 -16.26 -13.31 6.75
N PRO A 10 -17.53 -12.88 6.64
CA PRO A 10 -17.85 -11.46 6.67
C PRO A 10 -17.38 -10.76 7.95
N ARG A 11 -17.15 -11.51 9.05
CA ARG A 11 -16.71 -11.00 10.36
C ARG A 11 -15.25 -10.55 10.38
N LEU A 12 -14.41 -11.07 9.48
CA LEU A 12 -13.04 -10.63 9.35
C LEU A 12 -13.00 -9.35 8.51
N HIS A 13 -12.15 -8.40 8.89
CA HIS A 13 -11.97 -7.17 8.12
C HIS A 13 -11.27 -7.45 6.78
N TYR A 14 -10.25 -8.30 6.80
CA TYR A 14 -9.53 -8.72 5.60
C TYR A 14 -9.08 -10.17 5.71
N ALA A 15 -8.64 -10.74 4.59
CA ALA A 15 -7.80 -11.93 4.60
C ALA A 15 -6.78 -11.92 3.45
N ILE A 16 -5.71 -12.65 3.69
CA ILE A 16 -4.65 -12.95 2.75
C ILE A 16 -4.42 -14.47 2.82
N SER A 17 -3.82 -15.05 1.78
CA SER A 17 -3.43 -16.47 1.80
C SER A 17 -2.48 -16.75 2.97
N ASP A 18 -2.59 -17.92 3.60
CA ASP A 18 -1.60 -18.43 4.56
C ASP A 18 -0.43 -19.15 3.86
N ASP A 19 -0.38 -19.10 2.53
CA ASP A 19 0.69 -19.73 1.75
C ASP A 19 2.05 -19.10 2.04
N SER A 20 3.02 -19.95 2.40
CA SER A 20 4.41 -19.58 2.69
C SER A 20 5.38 -20.15 1.66
N SER A 21 4.88 -20.68 0.54
CA SER A 21 5.69 -21.25 -0.54
C SER A 21 6.59 -20.22 -1.24
N THR A 22 6.08 -19.00 -1.42
CA THR A 22 6.76 -17.94 -2.18
C THR A 22 7.35 -16.93 -1.22
N TYR A 23 8.66 -16.98 -1.02
CA TYR A 23 9.39 -16.07 -0.13
C TYR A 23 10.68 -15.57 -0.75
N LYS A 24 11.15 -14.42 -0.25
CA LYS A 24 12.51 -13.93 -0.49
C LYS A 24 13.11 -13.38 0.80
N SER A 25 14.43 -13.43 0.88
CA SER A 25 15.17 -12.69 1.89
C SER A 25 15.11 -11.19 1.58
N VAL A 26 14.88 -10.33 2.57
CA VAL A 26 14.75 -8.89 2.34
C VAL A 26 16.02 -8.27 1.75
N PRO A 27 17.23 -8.55 2.26
CA PRO A 27 18.46 -8.09 1.62
C PRO A 27 18.59 -8.50 0.14
N LEU A 28 18.30 -9.77 -0.19
CA LEU A 28 18.36 -10.25 -1.58
C LEU A 28 17.33 -9.54 -2.46
N PHE A 29 16.12 -9.34 -1.97
CA PHE A 29 15.09 -8.59 -2.69
C PHE A 29 15.54 -7.15 -2.99
N MET A 30 16.22 -6.49 -2.04
CA MET A 30 16.76 -5.15 -2.25
C MET A 30 17.93 -5.13 -3.24
N GLU A 31 18.83 -6.11 -3.17
CA GLU A 31 19.99 -6.22 -4.05
C GLU A 31 19.59 -6.44 -5.51
N GLU A 32 18.64 -7.36 -5.76
CA GLU A 32 18.09 -7.62 -7.10
C GLU A 32 17.46 -6.38 -7.73
N ASN A 33 16.96 -5.44 -6.91
CA ASN A 33 16.19 -4.27 -7.33
C ASN A 33 16.86 -2.94 -6.94
N ILE A 34 18.18 -2.94 -6.75
CA ILE A 34 18.92 -1.78 -6.21
C ILE A 34 18.79 -0.50 -7.04
N ARG A 35 18.50 -0.64 -8.34
CA ARG A 35 18.30 0.48 -9.27
C ARG A 35 16.86 1.00 -9.30
N ASP A 36 15.92 0.27 -8.69
CA ASP A 36 14.51 0.64 -8.69
C ASP A 36 14.24 1.66 -7.57
N PRO A 37 13.70 2.86 -7.91
CA PRO A 37 13.42 3.89 -6.90
C PRO A 37 12.40 3.44 -5.85
N SER A 38 11.54 2.47 -6.17
CA SER A 38 10.52 1.95 -5.24
C SER A 38 11.08 1.07 -4.12
N VAL A 39 12.36 0.68 -4.17
CA VAL A 39 12.99 -0.16 -3.15
C VAL A 39 13.95 0.65 -2.25
N LYS A 40 14.14 1.94 -2.57
CA LYS A 40 14.87 2.87 -1.71
C LYS A 40 14.26 2.87 -0.31
N ASP A 41 15.09 2.68 0.71
CA ASP A 41 14.70 2.64 2.13
C ASP A 41 13.70 1.55 2.53
N PHE A 42 13.45 0.54 1.68
CA PHE A 42 12.43 -0.49 1.91
C PHE A 42 12.57 -1.16 3.29
N TYR A 43 13.75 -1.71 3.63
CA TYR A 43 13.95 -2.42 4.89
C TYR A 43 13.87 -1.50 6.11
N ARG A 44 14.33 -0.24 5.96
CA ARG A 44 14.24 0.78 7.01
C ARG A 44 12.77 1.08 7.33
N LYS A 45 11.98 1.41 6.30
CA LYS A 45 10.55 1.68 6.43
C LYS A 45 9.76 0.46 6.92
N LEU A 46 10.18 -0.74 6.53
CA LEU A 46 9.56 -1.99 6.98
C LEU A 46 9.72 -2.15 8.50
N LYS A 47 10.94 -2.01 9.01
CA LYS A 47 11.19 -2.10 10.46
C LYS A 47 10.46 -1.03 11.24
N GLU A 48 10.39 0.19 10.71
CA GLU A 48 9.66 1.30 11.34
C GLU A 48 8.16 0.98 11.44
N HIS A 49 7.54 0.53 10.35
CA HIS A 49 6.13 0.13 10.35
C HIS A 49 5.82 -1.04 11.30
N LEU A 50 6.66 -2.09 11.28
CA LEU A 50 6.52 -3.23 12.19
C LEU A 50 6.69 -2.82 13.65
N TYR A 51 7.65 -1.92 13.93
CA TYR A 51 7.88 -1.39 15.26
C TYR A 51 6.67 -0.60 15.77
N SER A 52 6.11 0.33 14.98
CA SER A 52 4.92 1.11 15.39
C SER A 52 3.76 0.19 15.75
N ARG A 53 3.53 -0.87 14.96
CA ARG A 53 2.47 -1.84 15.22
C ARG A 53 2.70 -2.71 16.45
N LEU A 54 3.94 -3.15 16.72
CA LEU A 54 4.27 -3.99 17.87
C LEU A 54 4.41 -3.20 19.19
N SER A 55 4.85 -1.94 19.13
CA SER A 55 5.03 -1.08 20.30
C SER A 55 3.76 -0.31 20.68
N GLY A 56 2.78 -0.19 19.77
CA GLY A 56 1.58 0.61 19.96
C GLY A 56 1.82 2.13 19.88
N LYS A 57 3.01 2.56 19.44
CA LYS A 57 3.32 3.96 19.16
C LYS A 57 2.70 4.42 17.85
N ILE A 58 2.32 5.70 17.80
CA ILE A 58 1.73 6.33 16.61
C ILE A 58 2.77 6.36 15.48
N GLU A 59 2.34 6.07 14.26
CA GLU A 59 3.17 6.22 13.04
C GLU A 59 3.62 7.69 12.90
N GLY A 60 4.93 7.92 12.81
CA GLY A 60 5.52 9.26 12.66
C GLY A 60 6.37 9.77 13.84
N GLU A 61 6.40 9.06 14.97
CA GLU A 61 7.43 9.32 15.99
C GLU A 61 8.81 8.88 15.49
N GLU A 62 9.85 9.68 15.76
CA GLU A 62 11.22 9.30 15.45
C GLU A 62 11.61 8.02 16.21
N ILE A 63 11.86 6.94 15.45
CA ILE A 63 12.28 5.65 16.01
C ILE A 63 13.80 5.63 16.08
N SER A 64 14.35 5.42 17.28
CA SER A 64 15.79 5.35 17.47
C SER A 64 16.39 4.14 16.73
N LEU A 65 17.69 4.20 16.40
CA LEU A 65 18.40 3.05 15.81
C LEU A 65 18.36 1.82 16.73
N SER A 66 18.45 2.03 18.05
CA SER A 66 18.37 0.95 19.04
C SER A 66 17.00 0.27 19.06
N GLN A 67 15.91 1.04 18.91
CA GLN A 67 14.55 0.50 18.84
C GLN A 67 14.33 -0.32 17.57
N ARG A 68 14.83 0.16 16.41
CA ARG A 68 14.77 -0.58 15.14
C ARG A 68 15.56 -1.89 15.18
N GLY A 69 16.70 -1.92 15.89
CA GLY A 69 17.52 -3.12 16.06
C GLY A 69 16.86 -4.25 16.85
N LEU A 70 15.81 -3.95 17.62
CA LEU A 70 15.05 -4.96 18.37
C LEU A 70 14.02 -5.73 17.52
N ILE A 71 13.74 -5.25 16.30
CA ILE A 71 12.86 -5.92 15.35
C ILE A 71 13.66 -6.93 14.55
N ASP A 72 13.24 -8.19 14.68
CA ASP A 72 13.88 -9.32 14.02
C ASP A 72 12.84 -10.09 13.22
N LEU A 73 13.13 -10.28 11.94
CA LEU A 73 12.32 -11.06 11.01
C LEU A 73 12.88 -12.47 10.99
N ARG A 74 12.01 -13.46 11.15
CA ARG A 74 12.44 -14.86 11.15
C ARG A 74 13.13 -15.19 9.83
N HIS A 75 14.42 -15.53 9.91
CA HIS A 75 15.28 -15.81 8.76
C HIS A 75 15.44 -14.65 7.75
N ASP A 76 15.13 -13.42 8.15
CA ASP A 76 15.07 -12.23 7.26
C ASP A 76 14.14 -12.42 6.04
N ARG A 77 13.10 -13.24 6.17
CA ARG A 77 12.19 -13.58 5.08
C ARG A 77 10.93 -12.72 5.07
N ILE A 78 10.52 -12.35 3.87
CA ILE A 78 9.18 -11.88 3.55
C ILE A 78 8.54 -12.84 2.56
N TYR A 79 7.25 -13.07 2.73
CA TYR A 79 6.45 -13.96 1.90
C TYR A 79 5.52 -13.13 1.03
N PHE A 80 5.37 -13.52 -0.24
CA PHE A 80 4.67 -12.74 -1.25
C PHE A 80 3.28 -13.28 -1.50
N HIS A 81 2.32 -12.37 -1.57
CA HIS A 81 0.92 -12.70 -1.81
C HIS A 81 0.37 -12.01 -3.04
N LYS A 82 -0.52 -12.72 -3.75
CA LYS A 82 -1.12 -12.23 -5.01
C LYS A 82 -2.37 -11.39 -4.77
N VAL A 83 -3.15 -11.72 -3.74
CA VAL A 83 -4.50 -11.19 -3.52
C VAL A 83 -4.71 -10.87 -2.04
N LEU A 84 -5.29 -9.70 -1.79
CA LEU A 84 -5.83 -9.26 -0.51
C LEU A 84 -7.34 -9.12 -0.68
N GLN A 85 -8.13 -9.74 0.19
CA GLN A 85 -9.58 -9.55 0.23
C GLN A 85 -9.95 -8.66 1.41
N VAL A 86 -10.71 -7.60 1.17
CA VAL A 86 -11.18 -6.66 2.22
C VAL A 86 -12.69 -6.65 2.25
N ASN A 87 -13.26 -6.91 3.41
CA ASN A 87 -14.69 -6.81 3.67
C ASN A 87 -15.01 -5.39 4.13
N TYR A 88 -16.00 -4.78 3.50
CA TYR A 88 -16.45 -3.44 3.85
C TYR A 88 -17.98 -3.40 3.96
N THR A 89 -18.46 -2.38 4.66
CA THR A 89 -19.89 -2.13 4.79
C THR A 89 -20.32 -1.13 3.71
N THR A 90 -21.30 -1.51 2.90
CA THR A 90 -21.90 -0.65 1.89
C THR A 90 -22.88 0.34 2.53
N TYR A 91 -23.27 1.38 1.80
CA TYR A 91 -24.18 2.42 2.30
C TYR A 91 -25.55 1.89 2.76
N ASP A 92 -26.03 0.79 2.16
CA ASP A 92 -27.26 0.09 2.55
C ASP A 92 -27.06 -0.89 3.73
N MET A 93 -25.96 -0.75 4.49
CA MET A 93 -25.58 -1.56 5.64
C MET A 93 -25.38 -3.05 5.32
N ARG A 94 -25.12 -3.38 4.06
CA ARG A 94 -24.74 -4.75 3.65
C ARG A 94 -23.23 -4.92 3.73
N ARG A 95 -22.79 -6.18 3.70
CA ARG A 95 -21.37 -6.51 3.57
C ARG A 95 -21.05 -6.84 2.12
N SER A 96 -19.99 -6.23 1.63
CA SER A 96 -19.39 -6.52 0.34
C SER A 96 -17.90 -6.82 0.53
N GLN A 97 -17.29 -7.38 -0.50
CA GLN A 97 -15.89 -7.78 -0.48
C GLN A 97 -15.19 -7.27 -1.74
N ASP A 98 -14.09 -6.56 -1.56
CA ASP A 98 -13.20 -6.15 -2.64
C ASP A 98 -11.98 -7.07 -2.68
N SER A 99 -11.56 -7.44 -3.89
CA SER A 99 -10.35 -8.22 -4.13
C SER A 99 -9.27 -7.32 -4.73
N ILE A 100 -8.23 -7.04 -3.95
CA ILE A 100 -7.10 -6.21 -4.33
C ILE A 100 -5.98 -7.10 -4.87
N ASN A 101 -5.55 -6.80 -6.09
CA ASN A 101 -4.45 -7.50 -6.75
C ASN A 101 -3.49 -6.45 -7.34
N PRO A 102 -2.20 -6.42 -6.92
CA PRO A 102 -1.22 -5.46 -7.42
C PRO A 102 -1.10 -5.39 -8.95
N ARG A 103 -1.40 -6.48 -9.66
CA ARG A 103 -1.35 -6.54 -11.12
C ARG A 103 -2.55 -5.92 -11.83
N THR A 104 -3.74 -5.97 -11.24
CA THR A 104 -4.99 -5.61 -11.94
C THR A 104 -5.77 -4.49 -11.24
N HIS A 105 -6.14 -4.70 -9.99
CA HIS A 105 -6.92 -3.77 -9.15
C HIS A 105 -6.16 -3.47 -7.87
N SER A 106 -5.11 -2.65 -7.99
CA SER A 106 -4.16 -2.38 -6.91
C SER A 106 -4.52 -1.21 -6.01
N ASP A 107 -5.50 -0.40 -6.40
CA ASP A 107 -5.71 0.91 -5.80
C ASP A 107 -6.63 0.78 -4.57
N ILE A 108 -6.26 1.44 -3.47
CA ILE A 108 -6.90 1.31 -2.17
C ILE A 108 -7.21 2.67 -1.57
N ILE A 109 -8.21 2.69 -0.69
CA ILE A 109 -8.59 3.85 0.12
C ILE A 109 -8.24 3.57 1.57
N VAL A 110 -7.53 4.50 2.19
CA VAL A 110 -7.10 4.44 3.59
C VAL A 110 -7.68 5.65 4.33
N ARG A 111 -8.00 5.46 5.61
CA ARG A 111 -8.43 6.58 6.46
C ARG A 111 -7.26 7.55 6.66
N SER A 112 -7.50 8.82 6.39
CA SER A 112 -6.51 9.88 6.62
C SER A 112 -6.51 10.34 8.08
N SER A 113 -5.36 10.85 8.53
CA SER A 113 -5.22 11.57 9.80
C SER A 113 -5.53 13.07 9.69
N ASP A 114 -5.56 13.61 8.47
CA ASP A 114 -5.85 15.03 8.20
C ASP A 114 -7.36 15.32 8.35
N PRO A 115 -7.76 16.28 9.21
CA PRO A 115 -9.17 16.69 9.35
C PRO A 115 -9.80 17.22 8.06
N ASP A 116 -9.00 17.81 7.16
CA ASP A 116 -9.49 18.43 5.91
C ASP A 116 -9.63 17.43 4.76
N THR A 117 -8.89 16.33 4.84
CA THR A 117 -8.87 15.28 3.84
C THR A 117 -9.29 13.97 4.50
N PRO A 118 -10.54 13.49 4.34
CA PRO A 118 -11.00 12.30 5.08
C PRO A 118 -10.32 10.99 4.64
N TYR A 119 -9.84 10.94 3.40
CA TYR A 119 -9.31 9.72 2.79
C TYR A 119 -8.01 9.96 2.03
N TRP A 120 -7.07 9.04 2.18
CA TRP A 120 -5.90 8.92 1.33
C TRP A 120 -6.07 7.77 0.35
N TYR A 121 -5.40 7.90 -0.79
CA TYR A 121 -5.40 6.89 -1.84
C TYR A 121 -3.98 6.38 -2.01
N ALA A 122 -3.86 5.08 -2.23
CA ALA A 122 -2.57 4.45 -2.51
C ALA A 122 -2.72 3.35 -3.55
N ARG A 123 -1.63 3.07 -4.25
CA ARG A 123 -1.49 1.95 -5.17
C ARG A 123 -0.65 0.87 -4.52
N VAL A 124 -1.21 -0.31 -4.30
CA VAL A 124 -0.49 -1.46 -3.73
C VAL A 124 0.48 -2.02 -4.78
N LEU A 125 1.76 -2.03 -4.44
CA LEU A 125 2.84 -2.60 -5.24
C LEU A 125 3.11 -4.06 -4.86
N GLY A 126 2.96 -4.39 -3.58
CA GLY A 126 3.17 -5.75 -3.08
C GLY A 126 2.39 -6.01 -1.80
N ILE A 127 1.95 -7.27 -1.66
CA ILE A 127 1.26 -7.77 -0.47
C ILE A 127 2.20 -8.78 0.18
N PHE A 128 2.46 -8.60 1.47
CA PHE A 128 3.45 -9.38 2.17
C PHE A 128 2.97 -9.84 3.54
N HIS A 129 3.56 -10.94 4.01
CA HIS A 129 3.61 -11.23 5.43
C HIS A 129 5.03 -11.60 5.86
N ALA A 130 5.29 -11.50 7.16
CA ALA A 130 6.51 -11.98 7.79
C ALA A 130 6.26 -12.42 9.23
N ASP A 131 7.06 -13.38 9.70
CA ASP A 131 7.17 -13.72 11.10
C ASP A 131 8.11 -12.72 11.79
N VAL A 132 7.59 -11.91 12.70
CA VAL A 132 8.32 -10.81 13.33
C VAL A 132 8.30 -10.97 14.85
N LYS A 133 9.42 -10.66 15.51
CA LYS A 133 9.45 -10.49 16.96
C LYS A 133 10.00 -9.11 17.34
N TYR A 134 9.57 -8.64 18.50
CA TYR A 134 10.10 -7.44 19.13
C TYR A 134 10.81 -7.80 20.44
N GLY A 135 12.14 -7.66 20.46
CA GLY A 135 12.98 -7.99 21.62
C GLY A 135 12.88 -9.48 21.99
N LYS A 136 12.43 -9.77 23.21
CA LYS A 136 12.31 -11.14 23.75
C LYS A 136 10.90 -11.76 23.56
N GLN A 137 10.02 -11.10 22.81
CA GLN A 137 8.68 -11.62 22.55
C GLN A 137 8.72 -12.81 21.56
N PRO A 138 7.72 -13.70 21.57
CA PRO A 138 7.60 -14.74 20.56
C PRO A 138 7.37 -14.15 19.18
N TYR A 139 7.74 -14.89 18.14
CA TYR A 139 7.41 -14.52 16.77
C TYR A 139 5.89 -14.49 16.56
N ARG A 140 5.44 -13.49 15.82
CA ARG A 140 4.05 -13.33 15.40
C ARG A 140 4.04 -13.02 13.92
N GLN A 141 3.12 -13.64 13.19
CA GLN A 141 2.89 -13.30 11.80
C GLN A 141 2.26 -11.91 11.71
N MET A 142 2.80 -11.08 10.82
CA MET A 142 2.28 -9.75 10.54
C MET A 142 2.16 -9.55 9.04
N ASP A 143 0.99 -9.08 8.63
CA ASP A 143 0.68 -8.77 7.25
C ASP A 143 0.84 -7.27 6.99
N PHE A 144 1.43 -6.90 5.85
CA PHE A 144 1.67 -5.50 5.49
C PHE A 144 1.68 -5.32 3.98
N LEU A 145 1.30 -4.12 3.54
CA LEU A 145 1.21 -3.75 2.14
C LEU A 145 2.30 -2.74 1.80
N TRP A 146 3.04 -2.95 0.72
CA TRP A 146 3.91 -1.92 0.16
C TRP A 146 3.12 -1.11 -0.86
N VAL A 147 3.06 0.20 -0.67
CA VAL A 147 2.21 1.08 -1.48
C VAL A 147 2.96 2.30 -2.01
N ARG A 148 2.48 2.82 -3.14
CA ARG A 148 2.83 4.13 -3.69
C ARG A 148 1.68 5.10 -3.44
N TRP A 149 1.95 6.23 -2.80
CA TRP A 149 0.92 7.18 -2.37
C TRP A 149 0.49 8.12 -3.49
N PHE A 150 -0.80 8.49 -3.44
CA PHE A 150 -1.34 9.60 -4.21
C PHE A 150 -1.53 10.81 -3.30
N VAL A 151 -1.41 12.00 -3.90
CA VAL A 151 -1.75 13.27 -3.26
C VAL A 151 -2.96 13.88 -3.96
N ASN A 152 -3.82 14.52 -3.16
CA ASN A 152 -4.93 15.30 -3.69
C ASN A 152 -4.40 16.50 -4.47
N ASP A 153 -5.01 16.79 -5.60
CA ASP A 153 -4.65 17.95 -6.39
C ASP A 153 -5.12 19.23 -5.70
N ALA A 154 -4.19 19.95 -5.07
CA ALA A 154 -4.44 21.19 -4.34
C ALA A 154 -5.07 22.30 -5.22
N CYS A 155 -5.01 22.19 -6.55
CA CYS A 155 -5.71 23.10 -7.46
C CYS A 155 -7.22 22.86 -7.54
N GLN A 156 -7.76 21.82 -6.89
CA GLN A 156 -9.20 21.66 -6.69
C GLN A 156 -9.58 22.20 -5.30
N ASP A 157 -10.67 22.97 -5.27
CA ASP A 157 -11.38 23.23 -4.03
C ASP A 157 -11.76 21.91 -3.34
N LYS A 158 -11.82 21.92 -1.99
CA LYS A 158 -12.28 20.79 -1.17
C LYS A 158 -13.51 20.14 -1.81
N PHE A 159 -13.61 18.80 -1.74
CA PHE A 159 -14.67 18.01 -2.36
C PHE A 159 -16.04 18.65 -2.16
N ASP A 160 -16.53 19.31 -3.21
CA ASP A 160 -17.79 20.04 -3.20
C ASP A 160 -18.72 19.39 -4.21
N LEU A 161 -19.63 18.57 -3.69
CA LEU A 161 -20.69 17.91 -4.47
C LEU A 161 -21.51 18.92 -5.28
N ARG A 162 -21.62 20.18 -4.83
CA ARG A 162 -22.34 21.24 -5.56
C ARG A 162 -21.64 21.64 -6.85
N LYS A 163 -20.31 21.52 -6.90
CA LYS A 163 -19.51 21.81 -8.09
C LYS A 163 -19.55 20.67 -9.11
N ARG A 164 -20.15 19.51 -8.78
CA ARG A 164 -20.30 18.33 -9.67
C ARG A 164 -18.97 17.90 -10.31
N LYS A 165 -17.86 18.09 -9.60
CA LYS A 165 -16.52 17.71 -10.04
C LYS A 165 -16.03 16.54 -9.20
N LEU A 166 -15.55 15.50 -9.87
CA LEU A 166 -14.91 14.38 -9.19
C LEU A 166 -13.59 14.84 -8.56
N PRO A 167 -13.23 14.31 -7.36
CA PRO A 167 -11.93 14.53 -6.77
C PRO A 167 -10.85 14.07 -7.73
N ARG A 168 -9.73 14.80 -7.76
CA ARG A 168 -8.59 14.48 -8.61
C ARG A 168 -7.36 14.26 -7.77
N VAL A 169 -6.64 13.18 -8.08
CA VAL A 169 -5.41 12.77 -7.41
C VAL A 169 -4.30 12.55 -8.42
N HIS A 170 -3.05 12.63 -7.96
CA HIS A 170 -1.88 12.31 -8.76
C HIS A 170 -0.81 11.64 -7.89
N PHE A 171 0.15 10.97 -8.51
CA PHE A 171 1.23 10.33 -7.77
C PHE A 171 2.16 11.36 -7.14
N ILE A 172 2.66 11.02 -5.95
CA ILE A 172 3.82 11.69 -5.38
C ILE A 172 5.06 11.31 -6.20
N ASP A 173 5.97 12.27 -6.40
CA ASP A 173 7.23 12.04 -7.09
C ASP A 173 8.07 11.00 -6.32
N ALA A 174 8.58 9.99 -7.01
CA ALA A 174 9.36 8.91 -6.42
C ALA A 174 10.66 9.36 -5.73
N LEU A 175 11.13 10.58 -6.02
CA LEU A 175 12.27 11.20 -5.32
C LEU A 175 11.90 11.66 -3.90
N ASP A 176 10.63 11.90 -3.64
CA ASP A 176 10.14 12.25 -2.30
C ASP A 176 10.16 11.02 -1.40
N ASP A 177 10.70 11.17 -0.19
CA ASP A 177 10.76 10.09 0.79
C ASP A 177 9.35 9.63 1.23
N CYS A 178 8.30 10.43 1.04
CA CYS A 178 6.92 10.08 1.35
C CYS A 178 6.19 9.33 0.22
N ALA A 179 6.83 9.15 -0.95
CA ALA A 179 6.15 8.53 -2.11
C ALA A 179 5.78 7.07 -1.91
N PHE A 180 6.57 6.34 -1.12
CA PHE A 180 6.34 4.93 -0.79
C PHE A 180 6.23 4.72 0.71
N GLY A 181 5.35 3.82 1.10
CA GLY A 181 5.18 3.47 2.51
C GLY A 181 4.57 2.09 2.70
N PHE A 182 4.56 1.66 3.96
CA PHE A 182 3.85 0.46 4.37
C PHE A 182 2.49 0.81 4.95
N VAL A 183 1.50 -0.04 4.71
CA VAL A 183 0.14 0.09 5.23
C VAL A 183 -0.27 -1.23 5.90
N ASP A 184 -0.88 -1.13 7.08
CA ASP A 184 -1.57 -2.26 7.70
C ASP A 184 -2.84 -2.57 6.90
N PRO A 185 -3.08 -3.80 6.44
CA PRO A 185 -4.33 -4.20 5.79
C PRO A 185 -5.60 -3.82 6.59
N ASN A 186 -5.51 -3.73 7.93
CA ASN A 186 -6.61 -3.25 8.78
C ASN A 186 -6.99 -1.78 8.56
N ASN A 187 -6.05 -0.95 8.10
CA ASN A 187 -6.29 0.47 7.83
C ASN A 187 -6.93 0.70 6.45
N VAL A 188 -6.96 -0.34 5.60
CA VAL A 188 -7.61 -0.29 4.29
C VAL A 188 -9.12 -0.33 4.48
N ILE A 189 -9.81 0.69 3.97
CA ILE A 189 -11.26 0.78 4.03
C ILE A 189 -11.89 -0.11 2.96
N ARG A 190 -11.42 0.05 1.71
CA ARG A 190 -11.91 -0.67 0.52
C ARG A 190 -10.99 -0.43 -0.69
N ALA A 191 -11.26 -1.08 -1.81
CA ALA A 191 -10.58 -0.76 -3.07
C ALA A 191 -11.03 0.60 -3.61
N ALA A 192 -10.11 1.32 -4.25
CA ALA A 192 -10.36 2.59 -4.93
C ALA A 192 -10.56 2.36 -6.42
N HIS A 193 -11.59 2.99 -7.00
CA HIS A 193 -11.75 3.04 -8.45
C HIS A 193 -11.16 4.36 -8.98
N LEU A 194 -9.89 4.32 -9.41
CA LEU A 194 -9.20 5.48 -9.98
C LEU A 194 -9.29 5.45 -11.50
N ILE A 195 -9.87 6.50 -12.08
CA ILE A 195 -10.08 6.64 -13.52
C ILE A 195 -9.01 7.58 -14.08
N PRO A 196 -8.16 7.17 -15.02
CA PRO A 196 -7.21 8.06 -15.66
C PRO A 196 -7.88 9.30 -16.26
N ALA A 197 -7.34 10.49 -15.97
CA ALA A 197 -7.79 11.71 -16.60
C ALA A 197 -7.12 11.86 -17.97
N PHE A 198 -7.64 11.15 -18.97
CA PHE A 198 -7.03 10.97 -20.29
C PHE A 198 -6.57 12.27 -20.97
N HIS A 199 -7.28 13.39 -20.75
CA HIS A 199 -6.96 14.68 -21.37
C HIS A 199 -5.66 15.32 -20.87
N PHE A 200 -5.16 14.94 -19.69
CA PHE A 200 -3.85 15.39 -19.20
C PHE A 200 -2.69 14.55 -19.76
N GLY A 201 -2.99 13.42 -20.42
CA GLY A 201 -1.98 12.52 -20.96
C GLY A 201 -1.18 11.77 -19.89
N ARG A 202 -0.01 11.28 -20.30
CA ARG A 202 0.90 10.47 -19.51
C ARG A 202 2.22 11.21 -19.27
N THR A 203 2.92 10.83 -18.22
CA THR A 203 4.21 11.40 -17.86
C THR A 203 5.18 10.34 -17.36
N LYS A 204 6.48 10.60 -17.59
CA LYS A 204 7.60 9.87 -17.00
C LYS A 204 8.24 10.63 -15.84
N SER A 205 7.80 11.86 -15.57
CA SER A 205 8.45 12.74 -14.60
C SER A 205 8.36 12.23 -13.17
N TYR A 206 7.23 11.62 -12.78
CA TYR A 206 7.01 11.20 -11.39
C TYR A 206 7.89 10.04 -10.94
N MET A 207 8.53 9.31 -11.86
CA MET A 207 9.40 8.19 -11.53
C MET A 207 10.22 7.80 -12.76
N GLY A 208 11.50 7.49 -12.56
CA GLY A 208 12.36 6.90 -13.59
C GLY A 208 11.89 5.51 -14.06
N GLN A 209 12.76 4.75 -14.72
CA GLN A 209 12.44 3.35 -15.02
C GLN A 209 12.27 2.57 -13.71
N SER A 210 11.16 1.85 -13.57
CA SER A 210 10.82 1.08 -12.39
C SER A 210 9.92 -0.07 -12.79
N VAL A 211 10.35 -1.29 -12.48
CA VAL A 211 9.61 -2.52 -12.78
C VAL A 211 8.65 -2.84 -11.63
N LEU A 212 8.98 -2.43 -10.40
CA LEU A 212 8.18 -2.70 -9.21
C LEU A 212 7.20 -1.58 -8.88
N GLY A 213 7.54 -0.32 -9.19
CA GLY A 213 6.73 0.87 -8.90
C GLY A 213 5.66 1.19 -9.93
N ARG A 214 5.61 0.42 -11.04
CA ARG A 214 4.65 0.56 -12.14
C ARG A 214 4.10 -0.79 -12.55
N ARG A 215 2.92 -0.79 -13.17
CA ARG A 215 2.40 -2.00 -13.81
C ARG A 215 3.12 -2.21 -15.12
N GLU A 216 3.37 -3.46 -15.47
CA GLU A 216 3.98 -3.83 -16.76
C GLU A 216 3.14 -3.31 -17.94
N SER A 217 1.81 -3.28 -17.79
CA SER A 217 0.87 -2.74 -18.79
C SER A 217 1.01 -1.25 -19.06
N ASP A 218 1.59 -0.49 -18.12
CA ASP A 218 1.63 0.97 -18.19
C ASP A 218 2.82 1.46 -19.04
N GLY A 219 3.71 0.56 -19.50
CA GLY A 219 4.77 0.89 -20.46
C GLY A 219 5.80 1.89 -19.92
N ASN A 220 6.07 1.86 -18.62
CA ASN A 220 6.94 2.81 -17.91
C ASN A 220 6.47 4.28 -17.96
N GLU A 221 5.15 4.49 -18.02
CA GLU A 221 4.54 5.82 -17.95
C GLU A 221 3.43 5.85 -16.90
N ASP A 222 3.35 6.93 -16.13
CA ASP A 222 2.24 7.16 -15.21
C ASP A 222 1.22 8.11 -15.87
N TRP A 223 -0.08 7.97 -15.56
CA TRP A 223 -1.03 9.03 -15.92
C TRP A 223 -0.76 10.26 -15.07
N VAL A 224 -0.87 11.45 -15.66
CA VAL A 224 -0.59 12.71 -14.94
C VAL A 224 -1.56 12.88 -13.77
N LYS A 225 -2.85 12.59 -13.98
CA LYS A 225 -3.89 12.70 -12.95
C LYS A 225 -4.93 11.59 -13.08
N PHE A 226 -5.62 11.31 -11.98
CA PHE A 226 -6.73 10.37 -11.90
C PHE A 226 -7.93 11.05 -11.26
N TYR A 227 -9.13 10.71 -11.73
CA TYR A 227 -10.38 11.01 -11.05
C TYR A 227 -10.72 9.88 -10.08
N VAL A 228 -11.19 10.23 -8.89
CA VAL A 228 -11.69 9.27 -7.92
C VAL A 228 -13.15 8.97 -8.24
N GLY A 229 -13.45 7.71 -8.56
CA GLY A 229 -14.81 7.20 -8.66
C GLY A 229 -15.47 7.11 -7.28
N VAL A 230 -16.74 7.49 -7.21
CA VAL A 230 -17.58 7.42 -6.01
C VAL A 230 -18.52 6.22 -6.11
#